data_AF-A0A3M5PLY7-F1
#
_entry.id   AF-A0A3M5PLY7-F1
#
_cell.length_a   1.000
_cell.length_b   1.000
_cell.length_c   1.000
_cell.angle_alpha   90.00
_cell.angle_beta   90.00
_cell.angle_gamma   90.00
#
_symmetry.space_group_name_H-M   'P 1'
#
loop_
_entity.id
_entity.type
_entity.pdbx_description
1 polymer ?
#
loop_
_entity_poly.entity_id
_entity_poly.type
_entity_poly.pdbx_seq_one_letter_code
_entity_poly.pdbx_strand_id
1 'polypeptide(L)' 'MSMCQKLTQLELNQIANAGASFTVDSARKTQLELNQLANSCRAGGGNLTVMNAGRKTQLELVQLSNSGKGHITFIN' A
#
# COMPACT_ATOMS: atom_id res chain seq x y z
N MET A 1 7.63 8.98 -26.43
CA MET A 1 7.37 7.70 -25.74
C MET A 1 7.86 7.86 -24.31
N SER A 2 6.97 8.30 -23.41
CA SER A 2 7.34 8.58 -22.02
C SER A 2 7.76 7.30 -21.32
N MET A 3 9.02 7.25 -20.94
CA MET A 3 9.59 6.25 -20.05
C MET A 3 8.91 6.45 -18.69
N CYS A 4 7.70 5.91 -18.51
CA CYS A 4 7.12 5.71 -17.18
C CYS A 4 8.00 4.68 -16.48
N GLN A 5 9.13 5.12 -15.94
CA GLN A 5 9.95 4.30 -15.05
C GLN A 5 9.02 3.79 -13.95
N LYS A 6 8.91 2.46 -13.85
CA LYS A 6 8.20 1.83 -12.73
C LYS A 6 8.94 2.27 -11.47
N LEU A 7 8.30 3.11 -10.66
CA LEU A 7 8.84 3.48 -9.36
C LEU A 7 9.15 2.21 -8.57
N THR A 8 10.36 2.16 -8.03
CA THR A 8 10.79 1.10 -7.14
C THR A 8 9.97 1.13 -5.85
N GLN A 9 9.97 0.02 -5.11
CA GLN A 9 9.29 -0.02 -3.80
C GLN A 9 9.86 1.04 -2.84
N LEU A 10 11.16 1.33 -2.91
CA LEU A 10 11.81 2.33 -2.08
C LEU A 10 11.27 3.74 -2.38
N GLU A 11 11.21 4.11 -3.66
CA GLU A 11 10.67 5.41 -4.08
C GLU A 11 9.19 5.57 -3.71
N LEU A 12 8.40 4.51 -3.88
CA LEU A 12 6.99 4.50 -3.46
C LEU A 12 6.85 4.72 -1.95
N ASN A 13 7.67 4.06 -1.14
CA ASN A 13 7.68 4.26 0.31
C ASN A 13 8.10 5.69 0.70
N GLN A 14 9.08 6.28 0.01
CA GLN A 14 9.50 7.66 0.28
C GLN A 14 8.38 8.66 -0.03
N ILE A 15 7.71 8.49 -1.16
CA ILE A 15 6.59 9.34 -1.56
C ILE A 15 5.40 9.17 -0.59
N ALA A 16 5.13 7.94 -0.14
CA ALA A 16 4.10 7.66 0.87
C ALA A 16 4.43 8.34 2.22
N ASN A 17 5.71 8.28 2.65
CA ASN A 17 6.16 8.95 3.87
C ASN A 17 6.09 10.48 3.76
N ALA A 18 6.11 11.04 2.56
CA ALA A 18 5.87 12.48 2.35
C ALA A 18 4.38 12.86 2.42
N GLY A 19 3.48 11.89 2.68
CA GLY A 19 2.04 12.11 2.84
C GLY A 19 1.21 11.79 1.59
N ALA A 20 1.81 11.21 0.56
CA ALA A 20 1.05 10.77 -0.60
C ALA A 20 0.12 9.59 -0.24
N SER A 21 -1.00 9.54 -0.95
CA SER A 21 -1.92 8.40 -0.91
C SER A 21 -1.79 7.57 -2.18
N PHE A 22 -1.97 6.26 -2.06
CA PHE A 22 -1.81 5.33 -3.17
C PHE A 22 -3.01 4.41 -3.31
N THR A 23 -3.33 4.08 -4.56
CA THR A 23 -4.22 2.96 -4.87
C THR A 23 -3.40 1.86 -5.52
N VAL A 24 -3.42 0.67 -4.94
CA VAL A 24 -2.64 -0.48 -5.41
C VAL A 24 -3.52 -1.70 -5.53
N ASP A 25 -3.29 -2.51 -6.55
CA ASP A 25 -3.93 -3.81 -6.68
C ASP A 25 -3.20 -4.85 -5.82
N SER A 26 -3.93 -5.57 -4.98
CA SER A 26 -3.37 -6.59 -4.07
C SER A 26 -2.68 -7.74 -4.80
N ALA A 27 -3.00 -8.00 -6.07
CA ALA A 27 -2.38 -9.04 -6.89
C ALA A 27 -1.05 -8.59 -7.51
N ARG A 28 -0.78 -7.28 -7.55
CA ARG A 28 0.43 -6.72 -8.17
C ARG A 28 1.57 -6.50 -7.19
N LYS A 29 1.35 -6.72 -5.90
CA LYS A 29 2.35 -6.54 -4.84
C LYS A 29 2.31 -7.70 -3.86
N THR A 30 3.49 -8.05 -3.37
CA THR A 30 3.63 -9.02 -2.29
C THR A 30 3.05 -8.45 -0.98
N GLN A 31 2.74 -9.34 -0.05
CA GLN A 31 2.25 -8.94 1.27
C GLN A 31 3.25 -8.03 2.01
N LEU A 32 4.55 -8.29 1.90
CA LEU A 32 5.59 -7.49 2.51
C LEU A 32 5.62 -6.06 1.96
N GLU A 33 5.54 -5.90 0.63
CA GLU A 33 5.52 -4.59 -0.03
C GLU A 33 4.28 -3.78 0.37
N LEU A 34 3.12 -4.43 0.44
CA LEU A 34 1.88 -3.78 0.87
C LEU A 34 1.97 -3.33 2.34
N ASN A 35 2.53 -4.14 3.24
CA ASN A 35 2.73 -3.78 4.64
C ASN A 35 3.69 -2.60 4.80
N GLN A 36 4.80 -2.58 4.04
CA GLN A 36 5.75 -1.47 4.06
C GLN A 36 5.11 -0.17 3.55
N LEU A 37 4.31 -0.27 2.48
CA LEU A 37 3.62 0.88 1.91
C LEU A 37 2.53 1.41 2.85
N ALA A 38 1.76 0.52 3.49
CA ALA A 38 0.76 0.87 4.50
C ALA A 38 1.39 1.57 5.70
N ASN A 39 2.52 1.05 6.19
CA ASN A 39 3.27 1.68 7.28
C ASN A 39 3.83 3.05 6.87
N SER A 40 4.28 3.20 5.63
CA SER A 40 4.77 4.47 5.10
C SER A 40 3.65 5.50 4.94
N CYS A 41 2.48 5.10 4.44
CA CYS A 41 1.30 5.97 4.33
C CYS A 41 0.87 6.44 5.73
N ARG A 42 0.83 5.52 6.70
CA ARG A 42 0.55 5.86 8.10
C ARG A 42 1.55 6.86 8.67
N ALA A 43 2.85 6.66 8.44
CA ALA A 43 3.89 7.55 8.95
C ALA A 43 3.85 8.94 8.30
N GLY A 44 3.55 9.01 7.00
CA GLY A 44 3.41 10.28 6.27
C GLY A 44 2.04 10.95 6.42
N GLY A 45 1.05 10.28 7.01
CA GLY A 45 -0.33 10.77 7.12
C GLY A 45 -1.17 10.58 5.84
N GLY A 46 -0.66 9.89 4.82
CA GLY A 46 -1.40 9.50 3.63
C GLY A 46 -2.34 8.31 3.87
N ASN A 47 -2.96 7.80 2.81
CA ASN A 47 -3.84 6.63 2.86
C ASN A 47 -3.47 5.60 1.78
N LEU A 48 -3.53 4.31 2.11
CA LEU A 48 -3.36 3.22 1.15
C LEU A 48 -4.71 2.59 0.81
N THR A 49 -5.15 2.69 -0.44
CA THR A 49 -6.29 1.93 -0.95
C THR A 49 -5.80 0.64 -1.61
N VAL A 50 -6.20 -0.50 -1.08
CA VAL A 50 -5.88 -1.83 -1.63
C VAL A 50 -7.10 -2.34 -2.39
N MET A 51 -6.97 -2.46 -3.71
CA MET A 51 -7.97 -3.04 -4.59
C MET A 51 -7.90 -4.56 -4.63
N ASN A 52 -9.03 -5.19 -4.98
CA ASN A 52 -9.17 -6.65 -5.06
C ASN A 52 -8.81 -7.37 -3.74
N ALA A 53 -9.09 -6.72 -2.60
CA ALA A 53 -8.71 -7.21 -1.29
C ALA A 53 -9.28 -8.61 -0.95
N GLY A 54 -10.37 -9.04 -1.60
CA GLY A 54 -10.92 -10.39 -1.47
C GLY A 54 -10.01 -11.51 -1.98
N ARG A 55 -8.91 -11.18 -2.67
CA ARG A 55 -7.85 -12.13 -3.05
C ARG A 55 -6.88 -12.44 -1.92
N LYS A 56 -6.97 -11.73 -0.79
CA LYS A 56 -6.10 -11.91 0.37
C LYS A 56 -6.81 -12.73 1.44
N THR A 57 -6.02 -13.49 2.20
CA THR A 57 -6.52 -14.20 3.37
C THR A 57 -6.90 -13.21 4.47
N GLN A 58 -7.78 -13.62 5.37
CA GLN A 58 -8.15 -12.81 6.54
C GLN A 58 -6.91 -12.41 7.37
N LEU A 59 -5.95 -13.32 7.53
CA LEU A 59 -4.70 -13.05 8.26
C LEU A 59 -3.89 -11.94 7.57
N GLU A 60 -3.75 -11.99 6.25
CA GLU A 60 -3.07 -10.94 5.48
C GLU A 60 -3.76 -9.59 5.60
N LEU A 61 -5.09 -9.56 5.57
CA LEU A 61 -5.87 -8.32 5.72
C LEU A 61 -5.73 -7.73 7.14
N VAL A 62 -5.70 -8.58 8.18
CA VAL A 62 -5.44 -8.15 9.56
C VAL A 62 -4.03 -7.59 9.71
N GLN A 63 -3.02 -8.25 9.12
CA GLN A 63 -1.64 -7.73 9.11
C GLN A 63 -1.56 -6.36 8.42
N LEU A 64 -2.20 -6.19 7.26
CA LEU A 64 -2.25 -4.92 6.54
C LEU A 64 -2.96 -3.83 7.35
N SER A 65 -4.07 -4.18 7.99
CA SER A 65 -4.80 -3.29 8.89
C SER A 65 -3.94 -2.83 10.06
N ASN A 66 -3.16 -3.75 10.65
CA ASN A 66 -2.23 -3.45 11.73
C ASN A 66 -1.05 -2.57 11.29
N SER A 67 -0.57 -2.73 10.05
CA SER A 67 0.47 -1.86 9.49
C SER A 67 -0.06 -0.44 9.22
N GLY A 68 -1.24 -0.32 8.61
CA GLY A 68 -1.85 0.97 8.27
C GLY A 68 -2.51 1.71 9.44
N LYS A 69 -2.99 1.02 10.48
CA LYS A 69 -3.73 1.56 11.64
C LYS A 69 -4.75 2.66 11.27
N GLY A 70 -5.66 2.38 10.34
CA GLY A 70 -6.68 3.33 9.89
C GLY A 70 -6.31 4.15 8.65
N HIS A 71 -5.04 4.13 8.23
CA HIS A 71 -4.57 4.71 6.97
C HIS A 71 -4.60 3.69 5.82
N ILE A 72 -5.58 2.80 5.84
CA ILE A 72 -5.77 1.78 4.82
C ILE A 72 -7.25 1.57 4.55
N THR A 73 -7.58 1.43 3.26
CA THR A 73 -8.94 1.17 2.77
C THR A 73 -8.90 -0.07 1.89
N PHE A 74 -9.74 -1.05 2.17
CA PHE A 74 -9.89 -2.23 1.32
C PHE A 74 -11.08 -2.06 0.40
N ILE A 75 -10.85 -2.23 -0.90
CA ILE A 75 -11.91 -2.32 -1.89
C ILE A 75 -11.79 -3.65 -2.61
N ASN A 76 -12.92 -4.27 -2.94
CA ASN A 76 -12.96 -5.51 -3.71
C ASN A 76 -13.23 -5.22 -5.17
#